data_AF-A0ABD2PUI0-F1
#
_entry.id   AF-A0ABD2PUI0-F1
#
_cell.length_a   1.000
_cell.length_b   1.000
_cell.length_c   1.000
_cell.angle_alpha   90.00
_cell.angle_beta   90.00
_cell.angle_gamma   90.00
#
_symmetry.space_group_name_H-M   'P 1'
#
loop_
_entity.id
_entity.type
_entity.pdbx_description
1 polymer ?
#
loop_
_entity_poly.entity_id
_entity_poly.type
_entity_poly.pdbx_seq_one_letter_code
_entity_poly.pdbx_strand_id
1 'polypeptide(L)'
;MLQDSLNEAMNDIINIPVACRKHTGIVLLATAGLRAISAALSSRILAEVKKVFLHSAFKPIAPYAAILSGFDEGLYFWLSVNYLQGHLSHGKSRKKTHGTIEMGGGSLQLVTALPAHKAAEVEKITGHKVPSVSHQCDYIEGAPKCQEFVHPMTLKDLLRYGHKYCQNDKLRDNTGKLLNIAFLCQDIAYQHALVESGWQFTNPDFQYTARAEINHQELSWVMGKGLQFAYDQLSDGIVWPKSFTFKFQVLGRFWL
;
A
#
# COMPACT_ATOMS: atom_id res chain seq x y z
N MET A 1 -16.58 7.59 18.46
CA MET A 1 -15.99 6.54 17.60
C MET A 1 -15.02 7.12 16.57
N LEU A 2 -15.44 7.79 15.48
CA LEU A 2 -14.50 8.35 14.49
C LEU A 2 -13.52 9.40 15.06
N GLN A 3 -14.02 10.33 15.88
CA GLN A 3 -13.14 11.33 16.52
C GLN A 3 -12.15 10.69 17.49
N ASP A 4 -12.56 9.66 18.22
CA ASP A 4 -11.68 8.95 19.17
C ASP A 4 -10.57 8.22 18.42
N SER A 5 -10.91 7.52 17.33
CA SER A 5 -9.92 6.85 16.46
C SER A 5 -8.95 7.84 15.81
N LEU A 6 -9.44 9.00 15.35
CA LEU A 6 -8.58 10.04 14.80
C LEU A 6 -7.69 10.68 15.88
N ASN A 7 -8.20 10.89 17.08
CA ASN A 7 -7.41 11.43 18.19
C ASN A 7 -6.31 10.44 18.62
N GLU A 8 -6.61 9.14 18.64
CA GLU A 8 -5.62 8.08 18.85
C GLU A 8 -4.54 8.10 17.77
N ALA A 9 -4.93 8.19 16.50
CA ALA A 9 -4.00 8.35 15.37
C ALA A 9 -3.07 9.57 15.54
N MET A 10 -3.65 10.70 15.96
CA MET A 10 -2.91 11.93 16.18
C MET A 10 -1.99 11.85 17.40
N ASN A 11 -2.32 11.01 18.39
CA ASN A 11 -1.47 10.76 19.55
C ASN A 11 -0.20 10.00 19.18
N ASP A 12 -0.23 9.11 18.18
CA ASP A 12 0.97 8.42 17.71
C ASP A 12 2.00 9.39 17.08
N ILE A 13 1.53 10.55 16.58
CA ILE A 13 2.36 11.62 16.00
C ILE A 13 2.95 12.54 17.09
N ILE A 14 2.65 12.33 18.39
CA ILE A 14 3.15 13.14 19.52
C ILE A 14 4.68 13.17 19.60
N ASN A 15 5.37 12.18 19.03
CA ASN A 15 6.83 12.10 18.94
C ASN A 15 7.46 13.25 18.13
N ILE A 16 6.67 14.09 17.46
CA ILE A 16 7.14 15.31 16.81
C ILE A 16 7.25 16.45 17.84
N PRO A 17 8.44 17.06 18.02
CA PRO A 17 8.63 18.17 18.95
C PRO A 17 7.65 19.31 18.72
N VAL A 18 7.12 19.90 19.80
CA VAL A 18 6.08 20.95 19.75
C VAL A 18 6.48 22.10 18.82
N ALA A 19 7.75 22.52 18.87
CA ALA A 19 8.28 23.59 18.02
C ALA A 19 8.21 23.29 16.50
N CYS A 20 8.23 22.01 16.12
CA CYS A 20 8.20 21.57 14.73
C CYS A 20 6.78 21.41 14.19
N ARG A 21 5.78 21.13 15.05
CA ARG A 21 4.42 20.73 14.63
C ARG A 21 3.78 21.71 13.65
N LYS A 22 3.86 23.03 13.91
CA LYS A 22 3.30 24.07 13.02
C LYS A 22 3.91 24.12 11.61
N HIS A 23 5.06 23.48 11.40
CA HIS A 23 5.72 23.35 10.10
C HIS A 23 5.61 21.94 9.53
N THR A 24 5.16 20.97 10.33
CA THR A 24 4.97 19.58 9.90
C THR A 24 3.65 19.45 9.18
N GLY A 25 3.74 19.08 7.90
CA GLY A 25 2.61 18.78 7.04
C GLY A 25 1.83 17.55 7.47
N ILE A 26 0.50 17.63 7.48
CA ILE A 26 -0.39 16.47 7.67
C ILE A 26 -1.45 16.37 6.57
N VAL A 27 -1.73 15.13 6.15
CA VAL A 27 -2.76 14.80 5.17
C VAL A 27 -3.24 13.37 5.40
N LEU A 28 -4.53 13.10 5.17
CA LEU A 28 -5.12 11.77 5.25
C LEU A 28 -5.60 11.37 3.86
N LEU A 29 -5.18 10.20 3.41
CA LEU A 29 -5.60 9.62 2.15
C LEU A 29 -6.25 8.27 2.45
N ALA A 30 -7.56 8.18 2.28
CA ALA A 30 -8.32 6.97 2.51
C ALA A 30 -8.37 6.10 1.24
N THR A 31 -8.41 4.78 1.40
CA THR A 31 -8.28 3.83 0.29
C THR A 31 -9.59 3.05 0.07
N ALA A 32 -9.51 1.72 -0.06
CA ALA A 32 -10.63 0.85 -0.46
C ALA A 32 -11.89 1.01 0.38
N GLY A 33 -11.76 1.06 1.71
CA GLY A 33 -12.92 1.12 2.60
C GLY A 33 -13.82 2.33 2.33
N LEU A 34 -13.24 3.50 2.08
CA LEU A 34 -14.03 4.70 1.76
C LEU A 34 -14.47 4.77 0.29
N ARG A 35 -13.84 4.01 -0.62
CA ARG A 35 -14.33 3.82 -2.00
C ARG A 35 -15.57 2.93 -2.05
N ALA A 36 -15.65 1.94 -1.17
CA ALA A 36 -16.72 0.93 -1.16
C ALA A 36 -18.07 1.43 -0.62
N ILE A 37 -18.09 2.57 0.06
CA ILE A 37 -19.32 3.16 0.65
C ILE A 37 -19.84 4.32 -0.21
N SER A 38 -21.08 4.76 0.06
CA SER A 38 -21.69 5.86 -0.71
C SER A 38 -20.87 7.16 -0.64
N ALA A 39 -20.78 7.88 -1.75
CA ALA A 39 -20.04 9.14 -1.84
C ALA A 39 -20.47 10.17 -0.79
N ALA A 40 -21.76 10.19 -0.43
CA ALA A 40 -22.28 11.05 0.64
C ALA A 40 -21.69 10.69 2.01
N LEU A 41 -21.58 9.39 2.32
CA LEU A 41 -21.00 8.93 3.57
C LEU A 41 -19.48 9.17 3.60
N SER A 42 -18.75 8.84 2.54
CA SER A 42 -17.31 9.12 2.45
C SER A 42 -17.02 10.61 2.60
N SER A 43 -17.81 11.47 1.94
CA SER A 43 -17.66 12.92 2.05
C SER A 43 -17.88 13.44 3.47
N ARG A 44 -18.88 12.89 4.18
CA ARG A 44 -19.13 13.23 5.59
C ARG A 44 -17.97 12.82 6.49
N ILE A 45 -17.43 11.61 6.32
CA ILE A 45 -16.27 11.13 7.08
C ILE A 45 -15.05 12.03 6.83
N LEU A 46 -14.74 12.31 5.56
CA LEU A 46 -13.62 13.18 5.19
C LEU A 46 -13.79 14.61 5.72
N ALA A 47 -15.02 15.14 5.79
CA ALA A 47 -15.27 16.45 6.37
C ALA A 47 -14.94 16.49 7.87
N GLU A 48 -15.24 15.43 8.63
CA GLU A 48 -14.86 15.33 10.05
C GLU A 48 -13.34 15.25 10.23
N VAL A 49 -12.65 14.47 9.40
CA VAL A 49 -11.16 14.43 9.39
C VAL A 49 -10.59 15.84 9.16
N LYS A 50 -11.11 16.55 8.15
CA LYS A 50 -10.67 17.92 7.84
C LYS A 50 -10.84 18.86 9.03
N LYS A 51 -11.96 18.76 9.75
CA LYS A 51 -12.18 19.54 10.98
C LYS A 51 -11.12 19.23 12.03
N VAL A 52 -10.81 17.96 12.29
CA VAL A 52 -9.77 17.57 13.26
C VAL A 52 -8.42 18.17 12.88
N PHE A 53 -8.03 18.08 11.61
CA PHE A 53 -6.74 18.60 11.14
C PHE A 53 -6.63 20.11 11.27
N LEU A 54 -7.70 20.84 10.96
CA LEU A 54 -7.75 22.30 11.10
C LEU A 54 -7.61 22.79 12.55
N HIS A 55 -8.02 21.98 13.54
CA HIS A 55 -7.88 22.29 14.97
C HIS A 55 -6.60 21.69 15.60
N SER A 56 -5.77 20.99 14.82
CA SER A 56 -4.54 20.37 15.30
C SER A 56 -3.38 21.36 15.37
N ALA A 57 -2.30 20.98 16.07
CA ALA A 57 -1.06 21.77 16.13
C ALA A 57 -0.19 21.64 14.86
N PHE A 58 -0.64 20.86 13.87
CA PHE A 58 0.08 20.56 12.64
C PHE A 58 -0.36 21.47 11.50
N LYS A 59 0.37 21.45 10.38
CA LYS A 59 0.03 22.20 9.16
C LYS A 59 -0.75 21.29 8.19
N PRO A 60 -2.08 21.45 8.01
CA PRO A 60 -2.81 20.68 7.01
C PRO A 60 -2.31 20.99 5.60
N ILE A 61 -2.02 19.95 4.81
CA ILE A 61 -1.61 20.07 3.40
C ILE A 61 -2.79 19.68 2.51
N ALA A 62 -3.19 20.59 1.61
CA ALA A 62 -4.30 20.35 0.70
C ALA A 62 -4.10 19.00 -0.04
N PRO A 63 -5.13 18.13 -0.11
CA PRO A 63 -6.55 18.40 0.15
C PRO A 63 -7.01 18.22 1.62
N TYR A 64 -6.08 18.08 2.57
CA TYR A 64 -6.25 17.77 4.00
C TYR A 64 -6.74 16.35 4.25
N ALA A 65 -7.85 15.98 3.60
CA ALA A 65 -8.35 14.61 3.55
C ALA A 65 -8.98 14.33 2.18
N ALA A 66 -8.62 13.21 1.56
CA ALA A 66 -9.18 12.77 0.27
C ALA A 66 -9.21 11.25 0.16
N ILE A 67 -9.91 10.75 -0.86
CA ILE A 67 -9.85 9.35 -1.27
C ILE A 67 -8.71 9.20 -2.28
N LEU A 68 -7.80 8.27 -2.02
CA LEU A 68 -6.74 7.87 -2.92
C LEU A 68 -7.33 6.97 -4.02
N SER A 69 -7.02 7.26 -5.28
CA SER A 69 -7.38 6.35 -6.37
C SER A 69 -6.57 5.05 -6.22
N GLY A 70 -7.10 3.91 -6.66
CA GLY A 70 -6.33 2.66 -6.59
C GLY A 70 -5.15 2.64 -7.55
N PHE A 71 -5.25 3.40 -8.64
CA PHE A 71 -4.13 3.68 -9.51
C PHE A 71 -2.96 4.31 -8.74
N ASP A 72 -3.24 5.39 -8.02
CA ASP A 72 -2.23 6.10 -7.21
C ASP A 72 -1.73 5.26 -6.05
N GLU A 73 -2.61 4.54 -5.34
CA GLU A 73 -2.25 3.62 -4.27
C GLU A 73 -1.23 2.59 -4.75
N GLY A 74 -1.49 1.93 -5.88
CA GLY A 74 -0.58 0.98 -6.49
C GLY A 74 0.72 1.64 -6.95
N LEU A 75 0.64 2.80 -7.61
CA LEU A 75 1.82 3.51 -8.12
C LEU A 75 2.75 3.95 -6.98
N TYR A 76 2.19 4.47 -5.89
CA TYR A 76 2.97 4.86 -4.71
C TYR A 76 3.57 3.64 -4.02
N PHE A 77 2.85 2.51 -3.92
CA PHE A 77 3.44 1.27 -3.42
C PHE A 77 4.61 0.78 -4.29
N TRP A 78 4.44 0.81 -5.62
CA TRP A 78 5.50 0.48 -6.58
C TRP A 78 6.73 1.37 -6.42
N LEU A 79 6.51 2.66 -6.19
CA LEU A 79 7.57 3.64 -5.91
C LEU A 79 8.30 3.30 -4.61
N SER A 80 7.58 2.97 -3.53
CA SER A 80 8.16 2.54 -2.26
C SER A 80 9.09 1.34 -2.42
N VAL A 81 8.61 0.27 -3.08
CA VAL A 81 9.40 -0.95 -3.31
C VAL A 81 10.68 -0.65 -4.08
N ASN A 82 10.55 0.01 -5.23
CA ASN A 82 11.68 0.25 -6.11
C ASN A 82 12.66 1.28 -5.52
N TYR A 83 12.20 2.21 -4.70
CA TYR A 83 13.05 3.13 -3.95
C TYR A 83 13.86 2.38 -2.89
N LEU A 84 13.20 1.60 -2.02
CA LEU A 84 13.84 0.86 -0.93
C LEU A 84 14.85 -0.18 -1.43
N GLN A 85 14.62 -0.74 -2.61
CA GLN A 85 15.55 -1.67 -3.25
C GLN A 85 16.61 -1.00 -4.14
N GLY A 86 16.58 0.32 -4.31
CA GLY A 86 17.58 1.07 -5.09
C GLY A 86 17.47 0.92 -6.62
N HIS A 87 16.28 0.59 -7.13
CA HIS A 87 16.00 0.44 -8.57
C HIS A 87 15.67 1.76 -9.27
N LEU A 88 15.40 2.83 -8.52
CA LEU A 88 15.08 4.17 -9.05
C LEU A 88 16.31 5.06 -9.32
N SER A 89 17.53 4.51 -9.29
CA SER A 89 18.76 5.29 -9.43
C SER A 89 18.95 5.90 -10.83
N HIS A 90 19.41 7.16 -10.88
CA HIS A 90 19.79 7.84 -12.12
C HIS A 90 21.19 7.42 -12.58
N GLY A 91 21.34 6.98 -13.84
CA GLY A 91 22.63 6.57 -14.42
C GLY A 91 22.49 5.93 -15.81
N LYS A 92 23.62 5.63 -16.48
CA LYS A 92 23.66 5.09 -17.86
C LYS A 92 23.06 3.68 -18.02
N SER A 93 22.74 2.98 -16.92
CA SER A 93 21.95 1.75 -16.94
C SER A 93 20.78 1.87 -15.96
N ARG A 94 19.58 2.21 -16.45
CA ARG A 94 18.37 2.05 -15.64
C ARG A 94 18.26 0.58 -15.24
N LYS A 95 18.26 0.30 -13.93
CA LYS A 95 17.97 -1.05 -13.44
C LYS A 95 16.53 -1.39 -13.83
N LYS A 96 16.28 -2.67 -14.15
CA LYS A 96 14.91 -3.16 -14.30
C LYS A 96 14.21 -3.01 -12.95
N THR A 97 13.06 -2.37 -12.93
CA THR A 97 12.22 -2.23 -11.75
C THR A 97 11.45 -3.52 -11.50
N HIS A 98 11.13 -3.80 -10.24
CA HIS A 98 10.23 -4.91 -9.91
C HIS A 98 8.78 -4.50 -10.17
N GLY A 99 7.98 -5.44 -10.68
CA GLY A 99 6.53 -5.36 -10.57
C GLY A 99 6.11 -5.61 -9.12
N THR A 100 4.98 -5.05 -8.71
CA THR A 100 4.47 -5.12 -7.35
C THR A 100 3.03 -5.57 -7.34
N ILE A 101 2.70 -6.39 -6.34
CA ILE A 101 1.33 -6.75 -5.99
C ILE A 101 1.14 -6.29 -4.55
N GLU A 102 0.18 -5.40 -4.32
CA GLU A 102 -0.22 -4.93 -2.99
C GLU A 102 -1.63 -5.46 -2.70
N MET A 103 -1.77 -6.16 -1.57
CA MET A 103 -3.03 -6.77 -1.15
C MET A 103 -3.52 -6.09 0.12
N GLY A 104 -4.44 -5.15 -0.04
CA GLY A 104 -5.17 -4.51 1.05
C GLY A 104 -6.34 -5.36 1.55
N GLY A 105 -7.06 -4.86 2.56
CA GLY A 105 -8.26 -5.52 3.08
C GLY A 105 -9.46 -5.42 2.12
N GLY A 106 -9.66 -4.24 1.53
CA GLY A 106 -10.78 -3.98 0.61
C GLY A 106 -10.37 -3.80 -0.85
N SER A 107 -9.09 -3.88 -1.19
CA SER A 107 -8.65 -3.80 -2.58
C SER A 107 -7.31 -4.49 -2.80
N LEU A 108 -6.97 -4.66 -4.06
CA LEU A 108 -5.69 -5.17 -4.46
C LEU A 108 -5.19 -4.46 -5.73
N GLN A 109 -3.88 -4.24 -5.79
CA GLN A 109 -3.21 -3.42 -6.77
C GLN A 109 -2.04 -4.17 -7.41
N LEU A 110 -2.05 -4.35 -8.74
CA LEU A 110 -0.92 -4.88 -9.52
C LEU A 110 -0.28 -3.76 -10.34
N VAL A 111 1.00 -3.52 -10.13
CA VAL A 111 1.77 -2.54 -10.90
C VAL A 111 3.00 -3.16 -11.56
N THR A 112 3.17 -2.93 -12.85
CA THR A 112 4.35 -3.38 -13.61
C THR A 112 4.84 -2.31 -14.56
N ALA A 113 6.16 -2.20 -14.74
CA ALA A 113 6.75 -1.31 -15.72
C ALA A 113 6.64 -1.91 -17.14
N LEU A 114 6.26 -1.09 -18.10
CA LEU A 114 6.16 -1.49 -19.50
C LEU A 114 7.36 -1.02 -20.33
N PRO A 115 7.74 -1.79 -21.37
CA PRO A 115 8.55 -1.26 -22.45
C PRO A 115 7.90 -0.02 -23.07
N ALA A 116 8.72 0.97 -23.47
CA ALA A 116 8.24 2.27 -23.94
C ALA A 116 7.19 2.20 -25.07
N HIS A 117 7.33 1.24 -26.00
CA HIS A 117 6.36 1.07 -27.10
C HIS A 117 4.98 0.61 -26.63
N LYS A 118 4.89 -0.22 -25.58
CA LYS A 118 3.61 -0.65 -24.98
C LYS A 118 3.02 0.40 -24.06
N ALA A 119 3.87 1.17 -23.36
CA ALA A 119 3.43 2.25 -22.49
C ALA A 119 2.61 3.30 -23.26
N ALA A 120 3.06 3.68 -24.47
CA ALA A 120 2.35 4.63 -25.33
C ALA A 120 0.98 4.13 -25.81
N GLU A 121 0.80 2.81 -25.94
CA GLU A 121 -0.49 2.21 -26.30
C GLU A 121 -1.45 2.24 -25.11
N VAL A 122 -0.97 1.88 -23.91
CA VAL A 122 -1.77 1.92 -22.67
C VAL A 122 -2.16 3.35 -22.30
N GLU A 123 -1.28 4.34 -22.51
CA GLU A 123 -1.61 5.75 -22.27
C GLU A 123 -2.80 6.20 -23.11
N LYS A 124 -2.89 5.76 -24.38
CA LYS A 124 -4.02 6.09 -25.27
C LYS A 124 -5.34 5.49 -24.79
N ILE A 125 -5.29 4.32 -24.16
CA ILE A 125 -6.48 3.60 -23.67
C ILE A 125 -6.93 4.16 -22.31
N THR A 126 -5.98 4.43 -21.42
CA THR A 126 -6.26 4.74 -20.01
C THR A 126 -6.23 6.24 -19.70
N GLY A 127 -5.63 7.07 -20.57
CA GLY A 127 -5.41 8.49 -20.33
C GLY A 127 -4.31 8.80 -19.30
N HIS A 128 -3.64 7.78 -18.75
CA HIS A 128 -2.59 7.95 -17.75
C HIS A 128 -1.19 7.88 -18.36
N LYS A 129 -0.45 8.99 -18.26
CA LYS A 129 0.97 9.11 -18.63
C LYS A 129 1.87 8.44 -17.61
N VAL A 130 2.05 7.12 -17.64
CA VAL A 130 2.95 6.45 -16.69
C VAL A 130 3.72 5.31 -17.37
N PRO A 131 5.02 5.11 -17.06
CA PRO A 131 5.80 3.95 -17.53
C PRO A 131 5.31 2.60 -16.96
N SER A 132 4.19 2.58 -16.22
CA SER A 132 3.65 1.40 -15.55
C SER A 132 2.14 1.28 -15.72
N VAL A 133 1.63 0.04 -15.82
CA VAL A 133 0.19 -0.25 -15.72
C VAL A 133 -0.15 -0.57 -14.28
N SER A 134 -1.21 0.03 -13.75
CA SER A 134 -1.80 -0.30 -12.46
C SER A 134 -3.20 -0.88 -12.67
N HIS A 135 -3.46 -2.07 -12.14
CA HIS A 135 -4.80 -2.66 -12.07
C HIS A 135 -5.30 -2.64 -10.63
N GLN A 136 -6.54 -2.21 -10.44
CA GLN A 136 -7.23 -2.19 -9.15
C GLN A 136 -8.38 -3.20 -9.15
N CYS A 137 -8.53 -3.94 -8.05
CA CYS A 137 -9.70 -4.76 -7.77
C CYS A 137 -10.22 -4.44 -6.36
N ASP A 138 -11.44 -3.93 -6.22
CA ASP A 138 -12.07 -3.66 -4.92
C ASP A 138 -12.95 -4.84 -4.47
N TYR A 139 -12.94 -5.18 -3.17
CA TYR A 139 -13.67 -6.31 -2.57
C TYR A 139 -14.15 -5.96 -1.13
N ILE A 140 -15.10 -6.74 -0.57
CA ILE A 140 -15.72 -6.51 0.76
C ILE A 140 -15.07 -7.42 1.83
N GLU A 141 -14.51 -6.82 2.88
CA GLU A 141 -13.58 -7.42 3.87
C GLU A 141 -14.05 -8.64 4.68
N GLY A 142 -13.06 -9.45 5.14
CA GLY A 142 -13.26 -10.51 6.14
C GLY A 142 -12.10 -11.46 6.49
N ALA A 143 -10.82 -11.16 6.22
CA ALA A 143 -9.71 -12.12 6.42
C ALA A 143 -8.62 -11.66 7.43
N PRO A 144 -8.06 -12.56 8.24
CA PRO A 144 -6.91 -12.27 9.12
C PRO A 144 -5.61 -12.02 8.33
N LYS A 145 -4.62 -11.41 8.99
CA LYS A 145 -3.30 -11.12 8.40
C LYS A 145 -2.68 -12.40 7.82
N CYS A 146 -2.39 -12.39 6.52
CA CYS A 146 -1.69 -13.48 5.83
C CYS A 146 -0.29 -13.67 6.42
N GLN A 147 0.16 -14.93 6.49
CA GLN A 147 1.49 -15.28 6.96
C GLN A 147 2.55 -14.73 6.00
N GLU A 148 3.54 -14.02 6.54
CA GLU A 148 4.64 -13.44 5.74
C GLU A 148 5.62 -14.53 5.30
N PHE A 149 5.96 -14.57 4.02
CA PHE A 149 6.95 -15.48 3.48
C PHE A 149 8.25 -14.74 3.19
N VAL A 150 9.23 -14.88 4.08
CA VAL A 150 10.53 -14.20 3.99
C VAL A 150 11.42 -14.79 2.87
N HIS A 151 11.02 -15.90 2.25
CA HIS A 151 11.74 -16.52 1.14
C HIS A 151 10.97 -16.42 -0.19
N PRO A 152 11.68 -16.44 -1.34
CA PRO A 152 11.03 -16.56 -2.64
C PRO A 152 10.11 -17.78 -2.66
N MET A 153 8.90 -17.59 -3.20
CA MET A 153 7.92 -18.65 -3.39
C MET A 153 7.57 -18.77 -4.86
N THR A 154 7.23 -19.99 -5.26
CA THR A 154 6.64 -20.26 -6.57
C THR A 154 5.12 -20.36 -6.47
N LEU A 155 4.42 -20.27 -7.61
CA LEU A 155 2.98 -20.56 -7.66
C LEU A 155 2.66 -21.99 -7.24
N LYS A 156 3.55 -22.94 -7.60
CA LYS A 156 3.46 -24.32 -7.14
C LYS A 156 3.55 -24.45 -5.61
N ASP A 157 4.40 -23.65 -4.96
CA ASP A 157 4.49 -23.63 -3.50
C ASP A 157 3.18 -23.11 -2.88
N LEU A 158 2.61 -22.04 -3.43
CA LEU A 158 1.33 -21.49 -2.98
C LEU A 158 0.21 -22.52 -3.08
N LEU A 159 0.11 -23.22 -4.22
CA LEU A 159 -0.86 -24.30 -4.41
C LEU A 159 -0.66 -25.45 -3.40
N ARG A 160 0.60 -25.85 -3.18
CA ARG A 160 0.95 -26.90 -2.20
C ARG A 160 0.53 -26.50 -0.79
N TYR A 161 0.77 -25.24 -0.40
CA TYR A 161 0.31 -24.72 0.88
C TYR A 161 -1.22 -24.72 0.94
N GLY A 162 -1.90 -24.25 -0.10
CA GLY A 162 -3.37 -24.25 -0.20
C GLY A 162 -3.95 -25.63 0.09
N HIS A 163 -3.46 -26.66 -0.60
CA HIS A 163 -3.88 -28.04 -0.33
C HIS A 163 -3.65 -28.47 1.12
N LYS A 164 -2.46 -28.17 1.68
CA LYS A 164 -2.14 -28.51 3.08
C LYS A 164 -3.13 -27.87 4.07
N TYR A 165 -3.46 -26.60 3.88
CA TYR A 165 -4.34 -25.86 4.79
C TYR A 165 -5.82 -26.21 4.58
N CYS A 166 -6.25 -26.51 3.35
CA CYS A 166 -7.63 -26.91 3.06
C CYS A 166 -7.96 -28.34 3.52
N GLN A 167 -6.96 -29.20 3.67
CA GLN A 167 -7.15 -30.61 4.07
C GLN A 167 -7.05 -30.84 5.58
N ASN A 168 -6.63 -29.84 6.36
CA ASN A 168 -6.37 -30.01 7.80
C ASN A 168 -6.95 -28.85 8.61
N ASP A 169 -8.09 -29.11 9.27
CA ASP A 169 -8.82 -28.18 10.13
C ASP A 169 -8.22 -28.04 11.54
N LYS A 170 -7.14 -28.78 11.86
CA LYS A 170 -6.53 -28.87 13.19
C LYS A 170 -5.04 -28.53 13.23
N LEU A 171 -4.64 -27.54 12.46
CA LEU A 171 -3.25 -27.09 12.46
C LEU A 171 -2.88 -26.41 13.77
N ARG A 172 -1.70 -26.72 14.27
CA ARG A 172 -1.15 -26.15 15.49
C ARG A 172 0.13 -25.38 15.18
N ASP A 173 0.36 -24.30 15.90
CA ASP A 173 1.64 -23.60 15.85
C ASP A 173 2.73 -24.37 16.61
N ASN A 174 3.94 -23.82 16.62
CA ASN A 174 5.10 -24.44 17.29
C ASN A 174 4.93 -24.56 18.82
N THR A 175 3.90 -23.93 19.40
CA THR A 175 3.55 -24.01 20.82
C THR A 175 2.42 -25.01 21.09
N GLY A 176 1.90 -25.66 20.04
CA GLY A 176 0.79 -26.59 20.13
C GLY A 176 -0.58 -25.91 20.16
N LYS A 177 -0.67 -24.57 20.04
CA LYS A 177 -1.94 -23.85 20.02
C LYS A 177 -2.63 -24.05 18.67
N LEU A 178 -3.93 -24.33 18.71
CA LEU A 178 -4.75 -24.43 17.49
C LEU A 178 -4.71 -23.10 16.75
N LEU A 179 -4.26 -23.12 15.51
CA LEU A 179 -4.25 -21.96 14.64
C LEU A 179 -5.70 -21.67 14.22
N ASN A 180 -6.14 -20.42 14.36
CA ASN A 180 -7.41 -19.97 13.81
C ASN A 180 -7.26 -19.84 12.29
N ILE A 181 -7.44 -20.95 11.59
CA ILE A 181 -7.24 -21.10 10.15
C ILE A 181 -8.52 -20.95 9.33
N ALA A 182 -9.60 -20.42 9.92
CA ALA A 182 -10.93 -20.39 9.28
C ALA A 182 -10.92 -19.82 7.85
N PHE A 183 -9.97 -18.94 7.55
CA PHE A 183 -9.84 -18.30 6.25
C PHE A 183 -8.56 -18.65 5.50
N LEU A 184 -7.59 -19.36 6.10
CA LEU A 184 -6.27 -19.55 5.48
C LEU A 184 -6.33 -20.39 4.21
N CYS A 185 -7.20 -21.41 4.18
CA CYS A 185 -7.48 -22.17 2.95
C CYS A 185 -8.07 -21.26 1.86
N GLN A 186 -9.08 -20.46 2.22
CA GLN A 186 -9.75 -19.54 1.30
C GLN A 186 -8.78 -18.48 0.78
N ASP A 187 -7.96 -17.88 1.65
CA ASP A 187 -7.01 -16.82 1.32
C ASP A 187 -5.94 -17.32 0.35
N ILE A 188 -5.36 -18.50 0.60
CA ILE A 188 -4.34 -19.07 -0.27
C ILE A 188 -4.95 -19.50 -1.62
N ALA A 189 -6.14 -20.11 -1.60
CA ALA A 189 -6.85 -20.47 -2.83
C ALA A 189 -7.20 -19.23 -3.67
N TYR A 190 -7.66 -18.16 -3.01
CA TYR A 190 -7.96 -16.88 -3.65
C TYR A 190 -6.70 -16.25 -4.26
N GLN A 191 -5.60 -16.18 -3.50
CA GLN A 191 -4.32 -15.67 -4.00
C GLN A 191 -3.82 -16.46 -5.20
N HIS A 192 -3.87 -17.80 -5.13
CA HIS A 192 -3.45 -18.66 -6.24
C HIS A 192 -4.31 -18.41 -7.48
N ALA A 193 -5.64 -18.48 -7.35
CA ALA A 193 -6.57 -18.27 -8.45
C ALA A 193 -6.43 -16.86 -9.05
N LEU A 194 -6.20 -15.85 -8.22
CA LEU A 194 -6.02 -14.48 -8.68
C LEU A 194 -4.75 -14.32 -9.51
N VAL A 195 -3.62 -14.87 -9.04
CA VAL A 195 -2.34 -14.75 -9.75
C VAL A 195 -2.34 -15.60 -11.03
N GLU A 196 -2.81 -16.84 -10.94
CA GLU A 196 -2.83 -17.78 -12.06
C GLU A 196 -3.95 -17.46 -13.07
N SER A 197 -5.21 -17.47 -12.63
CA SER A 197 -6.37 -17.30 -13.52
C SER A 197 -6.70 -15.82 -13.79
N GLY A 198 -6.59 -14.97 -12.77
CA GLY A 198 -6.92 -13.55 -12.89
C GLY A 198 -5.90 -12.78 -13.72
N TRP A 199 -4.63 -12.86 -13.34
CA TRP A 199 -3.54 -12.14 -14.00
C TRP A 199 -2.74 -12.95 -15.00
N GLN A 200 -3.10 -14.22 -15.19
CA GLN A 200 -2.51 -15.08 -16.21
C GLN A 200 -1.02 -15.35 -16.00
N PHE A 201 -0.53 -15.31 -14.75
CA PHE A 201 0.78 -15.86 -14.41
C PHE A 201 0.66 -17.38 -14.34
N THR A 202 0.75 -18.06 -15.48
CA THR A 202 0.50 -19.51 -15.60
C THR A 202 1.75 -20.38 -15.49
N ASN A 203 2.95 -19.78 -15.43
CA ASN A 203 4.17 -20.53 -15.21
C ASN A 203 4.26 -20.99 -13.75
N PRO A 204 4.22 -22.30 -13.45
CA PRO A 204 4.23 -22.79 -12.06
C PRO A 204 5.53 -22.44 -11.31
N ASP A 205 6.63 -22.22 -12.04
CA ASP A 205 7.94 -21.83 -11.50
C ASP A 205 8.11 -20.30 -11.42
N PHE A 206 7.06 -19.52 -11.71
CA PHE A 206 7.06 -18.07 -11.52
C PHE A 206 7.36 -17.76 -10.05
N GLN A 207 8.49 -17.10 -9.82
CA GLN A 207 8.92 -16.71 -8.49
C GLN A 207 8.43 -15.31 -8.15
N TYR A 208 7.84 -15.20 -6.96
CA TYR A 208 7.51 -13.94 -6.34
C TYR A 208 7.98 -13.94 -4.88
N THR A 209 8.02 -12.76 -4.29
CA THR A 209 8.51 -12.60 -2.93
C THR A 209 7.49 -11.77 -2.16
N ALA A 210 6.88 -12.36 -1.13
CA ALA A 210 6.02 -11.65 -0.21
C ALA A 210 6.87 -10.91 0.84
N ARG A 211 6.56 -9.66 1.12
CA ARG A 211 7.28 -8.83 2.10
C ARG A 211 6.31 -7.90 2.80
N ALA A 212 6.39 -7.81 4.12
CA ALA A 212 5.80 -6.70 4.87
C ALA A 212 6.81 -5.57 5.10
N GLU A 213 8.11 -5.85 5.00
CA GLU A 213 9.16 -4.85 5.20
C GLU A 213 10.34 -5.01 4.22
N ILE A 214 11.04 -3.91 3.97
CA ILE A 214 12.32 -3.86 3.26
C ILE A 214 13.25 -2.93 4.03
N ASN A 215 14.45 -3.40 4.41
CA ASN A 215 15.42 -2.62 5.18
C ASN A 215 14.86 -2.05 6.50
N HIS A 216 14.09 -2.86 7.25
CA HIS A 216 13.41 -2.46 8.50
C HIS A 216 12.40 -1.33 8.35
N GLN A 217 11.93 -1.08 7.12
CA GLN A 217 10.86 -0.13 6.83
C GLN A 217 9.61 -0.92 6.42
N GLU A 218 8.49 -0.61 7.07
CA GLU A 218 7.18 -1.13 6.69
C GLU A 218 6.88 -0.76 5.24
N LEU A 219 6.44 -1.76 4.48
CA LEU A 219 6.14 -1.60 3.08
C LEU A 219 4.69 -1.15 2.90
N SER A 220 4.50 0.08 2.45
CA SER A 220 3.19 0.65 2.14
C SER A 220 3.29 1.74 1.06
N TRP A 221 2.15 2.18 0.55
CA TRP A 221 2.08 3.31 -0.39
C TRP A 221 2.49 4.66 0.24
N VAL A 222 2.51 4.77 1.58
CA VAL A 222 2.78 6.03 2.28
C VAL A 222 4.16 6.60 1.97
N MET A 223 5.19 5.74 1.92
CA MET A 223 6.55 6.15 1.56
C MET A 223 6.60 6.73 0.13
N GLY A 224 6.00 6.07 -0.85
CA GLY A 224 5.92 6.54 -2.23
C GLY A 224 5.18 7.87 -2.36
N LYS A 225 4.07 8.05 -1.66
CA LYS A 225 3.39 9.35 -1.61
C LYS A 225 4.29 10.43 -1.03
N GLY A 226 5.04 10.09 0.00
CA GLY A 226 6.05 10.93 0.61
C GLY A 226 7.17 11.37 -0.34
N LEU A 227 7.71 10.43 -1.10
CA LEU A 227 8.72 10.68 -2.13
C LEU A 227 8.19 11.59 -3.24
N GLN A 228 6.95 11.36 -3.68
CA GLN A 228 6.28 12.20 -4.67
C GLN A 228 6.08 13.63 -4.13
N PHE A 229 5.64 13.78 -2.88
CA PHE A 229 5.54 15.09 -2.24
C PHE A 229 6.89 15.81 -2.16
N ALA A 230 7.95 15.11 -1.76
CA ALA A 230 9.30 15.67 -1.71
C ALA A 230 9.79 16.11 -3.10
N TYR A 231 9.51 15.31 -4.13
CA TYR A 231 9.85 15.61 -5.51
C TYR A 231 9.13 16.86 -6.04
N ASP A 232 7.83 17.00 -5.78
CA ASP A 232 7.04 18.16 -6.20
C ASP A 232 7.61 19.45 -5.58
N GLN A 233 7.94 19.42 -4.29
CA GLN A 233 8.53 20.57 -3.58
C GLN A 233 9.92 20.95 -4.15
N LEU A 234 10.76 19.96 -4.45
CA LEU A 234 12.06 20.21 -5.09
C LEU A 234 11.90 20.80 -6.49
N SER A 235 10.90 20.34 -7.25
CA SER A 235 10.59 20.83 -8.59
C SER A 235 10.11 22.29 -8.57
N ASP A 236 9.44 22.69 -7.49
CA ASP A 236 9.04 24.07 -7.22
C ASP A 236 10.19 24.95 -6.68
N GLY A 237 11.42 24.42 -6.63
CA GLY A 237 12.62 25.15 -6.19
C GLY A 237 12.79 25.25 -4.67
N ILE A 238 12.00 24.49 -3.89
CA ILE A 238 12.12 24.48 -2.43
C ILE A 238 13.36 23.69 -2.02
N VAL A 239 14.29 24.35 -1.33
CA VAL A 239 15.50 23.74 -0.80
C VAL A 239 15.32 23.44 0.69
N TRP A 240 15.37 22.16 1.05
CA TRP A 240 15.29 21.73 2.44
C TRP A 240 16.63 21.93 3.17
N PRO A 241 16.62 22.39 4.43
CA PRO A 241 17.83 22.44 5.23
C PRO A 241 18.40 21.03 5.46
N LYS A 242 19.73 20.91 5.62
CA LYS A 242 20.40 19.62 5.83
C LYS A 242 19.91 18.82 7.05
N SER A 243 19.23 19.48 7.99
CA SER A 243 18.63 18.89 9.19
C SER A 243 17.19 18.40 9.00
N PHE A 244 16.63 18.51 7.79
CA PHE A 244 15.26 18.10 7.51
C PHE A 244 15.14 16.57 7.45
N THR A 245 14.21 16.01 8.21
CA THR A 245 13.96 14.57 8.28
C THR A 245 12.52 14.27 7.85
N PHE A 246 12.35 13.41 6.86
CA PHE A 246 11.05 12.83 6.56
C PHE A 246 10.77 11.66 7.50
N LYS A 247 9.62 11.69 8.19
CA LYS A 247 9.07 10.53 8.88
C LYS A 247 7.77 10.14 8.19
N PHE A 248 7.70 8.91 7.74
CA PHE A 248 6.50 8.31 7.17
C PHE A 248 5.98 7.31 8.19
N GLN A 249 4.71 7.45 8.55
CA GLN A 249 4.04 6.54 9.46
C GLN A 249 2.73 6.12 8.85
N VAL A 250 2.53 4.81 8.76
CA VAL A 250 1.19 4.25 8.55
C VAL A 250 0.48 4.40 9.90
N LEU A 251 -0.37 5.42 10.02
CA LEU A 251 -1.33 5.45 11.12
C LEU A 251 -2.24 4.24 10.91
N GLY A 252 -2.41 3.42 11.94
CA GLY A 252 -2.85 2.02 11.85
C GLY A 252 -4.01 1.73 10.91
N ARG A 253 -4.23 0.45 10.61
CA ARG A 253 -5.40 0.01 9.81
C ARG A 253 -6.68 0.40 10.55
N PHE A 254 -7.28 1.55 10.20
CA PHE A 254 -8.54 2.01 10.76
C PHE A 254 -9.67 1.20 10.14
N TRP A 255 -10.11 0.18 10.88
CA TRP A 255 -11.36 -0.51 10.60
C TRP A 255 -12.48 0.35 11.24
N LEU A 256 -13.36 0.90 10.41
CA LEU A 256 -14.61 1.52 10.85
C LEU A 256 -15.70 0.47 10.96
#